data_AF-A0A7S2ZRF2-F1
#
_entry.id   AF-A0A7S2ZRF2-F1
#
_cell.length_a   1.000
_cell.length_b   1.000
_cell.length_c   1.000
_cell.angle_alpha   90.00
_cell.angle_beta   90.00
_cell.angle_gamma   90.00
#
_symmetry.space_group_name_H-M   'P 1'
#
loop_
_entity.id
_entity.type
_entity.pdbx_description
1 polymer ?
#
loop_
_entity_poly.entity_id
_entity_poly.type
_entity_poly.pdbx_seq_one_letter_code
_entity_poly.pdbx_strand_id
1 'polypeptide(L)'
;MDAQEYWTQQDVKIANLILQEGKCLLVALNKWDLIEEAQRKPLLETFQQTTQGLFPAVRKLKVVPISALKMQRQFELLDSACEMFERWSGWLKTSDLNHWLREFKKMVPIPKRKGSRDVKRFNLVFVAQTNSRPPTFTFRGASSAQIPDVYIRTLENGIRREFDWAGVPIRLKFLPREGTDFYTKPGHLRRRPSDGHGVPRRSEVH
;
A
#
# COMPACT_ATOMS: atom_id res chain seq x y z
N MET A 1 12.21 -0.19 20.93
CA MET A 1 11.33 0.21 22.04
C MET A 1 11.76 -0.55 23.29
N ASP A 2 11.59 0.01 24.48
CA ASP A 2 11.84 -0.69 25.74
C ASP A 2 10.70 -1.70 25.99
N ALA A 3 11.00 -2.91 26.47
CA ALA A 3 9.98 -3.91 26.80
C ALA A 3 9.17 -3.56 28.05
N GLN A 4 9.71 -2.72 28.94
CA GLN A 4 9.02 -2.28 30.15
C GLN A 4 8.08 -1.09 29.90
N GLU A 5 8.24 -0.41 28.76
CA GLU A 5 7.41 0.73 28.36
C GLU A 5 6.52 0.36 27.19
N TYR A 6 5.24 0.75 27.26
CA TYR A 6 4.32 0.61 26.13
C TYR A 6 4.59 1.67 25.06
N TRP A 7 3.96 1.51 23.89
CA TRP A 7 4.01 2.46 22.79
C TRP A 7 3.77 3.90 23.25
N THR A 8 4.79 4.76 23.12
CA THR A 8 4.65 6.18 23.38
C THR A 8 4.05 6.91 22.16
N GLN A 9 3.52 8.12 22.37
CA GLN A 9 3.02 8.94 21.26
C GLN A 9 4.11 9.24 20.22
N GLN A 10 5.37 9.40 20.66
CA GLN A 10 6.50 9.65 19.79
C GLN A 10 6.83 8.42 18.94
N ASP A 11 6.84 7.22 19.53
CA ASP A 11 7.07 5.97 18.80
C ASP A 11 6.02 5.75 17.71
N VAL A 12 4.75 5.98 18.04
CA VAL A 12 3.64 5.86 17.08
C VAL A 12 3.79 6.87 15.95
N LYS A 13 4.21 8.11 16.25
CA LYS A 13 4.45 9.14 15.23
C LYS A 13 5.58 8.75 14.28
N ILE A 14 6.71 8.27 14.81
CA ILE A 14 7.87 7.83 14.02
C ILE A 14 7.50 6.62 13.16
N ALA A 15 6.82 5.62 13.74
CA ALA A 15 6.37 4.44 13.02
C ALA A 15 5.43 4.80 11.86
N ASN A 16 4.45 5.69 12.10
CA ASN A 16 3.56 6.16 11.02
C ASN A 16 4.31 6.87 9.90
N LEU A 17 5.32 7.71 10.24
CA LEU A 17 6.15 8.36 9.23
C LEU A 17 6.89 7.34 8.35
N ILE A 18 7.52 6.32 8.97
CA ILE A 18 8.20 5.24 8.26
C ILE A 18 7.25 4.53 7.29
N LEU A 19 6.04 4.21 7.75
CA LEU A 19 5.02 3.54 6.95
C LEU A 19 4.47 4.42 5.81
N GLN A 20 4.31 5.73 6.04
CA GLN A 20 3.88 6.69 5.02
C GLN A 20 4.90 6.85 3.89
N GLU A 21 6.20 6.80 4.22
CA GLU A 21 7.28 6.72 3.24
C GLU A 21 7.26 5.39 2.46
N GLY A 22 6.54 4.38 2.95
CA GLY A 22 6.46 3.06 2.35
C GLY A 22 7.66 2.18 2.66
N LYS A 23 8.37 2.47 3.76
CA LYS A 23 9.47 1.66 4.26
C LYS A 23 8.91 0.54 5.14
N CYS A 24 9.58 -0.61 5.11
CA CYS A 24 9.27 -1.69 6.04
C CYS A 24 9.65 -1.34 7.47
N LEU A 25 8.86 -1.84 8.42
CA LEU A 25 8.98 -1.56 9.84
C LEU A 25 9.00 -2.88 10.62
N LEU A 26 10.07 -3.08 11.37
CA LEU A 26 10.24 -4.16 12.34
C LEU A 26 10.33 -3.54 13.72
N VAL A 27 9.63 -4.11 14.70
CA VAL A 27 9.66 -3.59 16.07
C VAL A 27 10.52 -4.49 16.93
N ALA A 28 11.63 -3.94 17.42
CA ALA A 28 12.47 -4.60 18.42
C ALA A 28 12.04 -4.16 19.84
N LEU A 29 11.66 -5.13 20.68
CA LEU A 29 11.42 -4.93 22.11
C LEU A 29 12.72 -5.23 22.86
N ASN A 30 13.43 -4.20 23.29
CA ASN A 30 14.71 -4.30 23.98
C ASN A 30 14.52 -4.53 25.48
N LYS A 31 15.58 -4.96 26.18
CA LYS A 31 15.58 -5.32 27.62
C LYS A 31 14.66 -6.49 27.97
N TRP A 32 14.44 -7.40 27.02
CA TRP A 32 13.59 -8.57 27.24
C TRP A 32 14.09 -9.49 28.36
N ASP A 33 15.40 -9.41 28.69
CA ASP A 33 16.01 -10.13 29.80
C ASP A 33 15.47 -9.71 31.18
N LEU A 34 14.95 -8.49 31.31
CA LEU A 34 14.36 -8.00 32.55
C LEU A 34 12.93 -8.52 32.81
N ILE A 35 12.31 -9.16 31.82
CA ILE A 35 10.95 -9.69 31.93
C ILE A 35 11.00 -11.12 32.49
N GLU A 36 10.24 -11.36 33.55
CA GLU A 36 10.07 -12.69 34.15
C GLU A 36 9.48 -13.68 33.15
N GLU A 37 9.96 -14.93 33.17
CA GLU A 37 9.58 -15.96 32.19
C GLU A 37 8.06 -16.16 32.06
N ALA A 38 7.36 -16.17 33.20
CA ALA A 38 5.90 -16.33 33.24
C ALA A 38 5.14 -15.19 32.54
N GLN A 39 5.75 -13.99 32.46
CA GLN A 39 5.14 -12.79 31.86
C GLN A 39 5.55 -12.57 30.40
N ARG A 40 6.60 -13.24 29.91
CA ARG A 40 7.13 -13.03 28.55
C ARG A 40 6.07 -13.26 27.47
N LYS A 41 5.40 -14.42 27.52
CA LYS A 41 4.39 -14.79 26.52
C LYS A 41 3.18 -13.83 26.51
N PRO A 42 2.47 -13.58 27.65
CA PRO A 42 1.32 -12.68 27.63
C PRO A 42 1.70 -11.24 27.28
N LEU A 43 2.89 -10.78 27.68
CA LEU A 43 3.38 -9.45 27.31
C LEU A 43 3.62 -9.33 25.81
N LEU A 44 4.26 -10.33 25.19
CA LEU A 44 4.50 -10.34 23.74
C LEU A 44 3.19 -10.34 22.95
N GLU A 45 2.22 -11.16 23.36
CA GLU A 45 0.89 -11.21 22.74
C GLU A 45 0.18 -9.85 22.86
N THR A 46 0.27 -9.19 24.02
CA THR A 46 -0.27 -7.85 24.23
C THR A 46 0.37 -6.85 23.27
N PHE A 47 1.70 -6.82 23.17
CA PHE A 47 2.39 -5.93 22.24
C PHE A 47 1.97 -6.17 20.79
N GLN A 48 1.87 -7.43 20.36
CA GLN A 48 1.44 -7.78 19.01
C GLN A 48 0.02 -7.28 18.71
N GLN A 49 -0.91 -7.45 19.65
CA GLN A 49 -2.28 -6.97 19.53
C GLN A 49 -2.35 -5.44 19.50
N THR A 50 -1.65 -4.76 20.40
CA THR A 50 -1.59 -3.29 20.46
C THR A 50 -0.99 -2.72 19.17
N THR A 51 0.13 -3.27 18.71
CA THR A 51 0.76 -2.87 17.43
C THR A 51 -0.22 -3.03 16.27
N GLN A 52 -1.00 -4.11 16.23
CA GLN A 52 -1.96 -4.32 15.16
C GLN A 52 -3.15 -3.33 15.20
N GLY A 53 -3.54 -2.87 16.40
CA GLY A 53 -4.53 -1.80 16.57
C GLY A 53 -4.01 -0.43 16.15
N LEU A 54 -2.74 -0.13 16.46
CA LEU A 54 -2.10 1.16 16.15
C LEU A 54 -1.79 1.35 14.67
N PHE A 55 -1.43 0.27 13.96
CA PHE A 55 -1.00 0.33 12.56
C PHE A 55 -1.89 -0.54 11.65
N PRO A 56 -3.17 -0.18 11.45
CA PRO A 56 -4.10 -0.97 10.66
C PRO A 56 -3.71 -1.09 9.18
N ALA A 57 -2.91 -0.14 8.69
CA ALA A 57 -2.35 -0.12 7.34
C ALA A 57 -1.32 -1.23 7.12
N VAL A 58 -0.67 -1.74 8.17
CA VAL A 58 0.36 -2.79 8.06
C VAL A 58 0.07 -3.87 9.09
N ARG A 59 -0.84 -4.78 8.71
CA ARG A 59 -1.25 -5.90 9.56
C ARG A 59 -0.12 -6.91 9.74
N LYS A 60 -0.08 -7.56 10.90
CA LYS A 60 0.94 -8.57 11.28
C LYS A 60 2.37 -8.02 11.22
N LEU A 61 2.56 -6.80 11.70
CA LEU A 61 3.89 -6.22 11.86
C LEU A 61 4.69 -7.09 12.85
N LYS A 62 5.90 -7.48 12.46
CA LYS A 62 6.72 -8.42 13.23
C LYS A 62 7.34 -7.70 14.43
N VAL A 63 7.10 -8.26 15.62
CA VAL A 63 7.64 -7.77 16.90
C VAL A 63 8.64 -8.80 17.41
N VAL A 64 9.90 -8.40 17.55
CA VAL A 64 11.02 -9.28 17.93
C VAL A 64 11.54 -8.86 19.30
N PRO A 65 11.41 -9.69 20.34
CA PRO A 65 12.04 -9.44 21.63
C PRO A 65 13.54 -9.67 21.56
N ILE A 66 14.32 -8.73 22.07
CA ILE A 66 15.78 -8.78 22.09
C ILE A 66 16.31 -8.32 23.44
N SER A 67 17.54 -8.74 23.77
CA SER A 67 18.35 -8.09 24.80
C SER A 67 19.67 -7.68 24.19
N ALA A 68 19.83 -6.38 23.94
CA ALA A 68 21.10 -5.84 23.45
C ALA A 68 22.24 -6.04 24.46
N LEU A 69 21.94 -5.94 25.76
CA LEU A 69 22.93 -6.11 26.83
C LEU A 69 23.45 -7.55 26.92
N LYS A 70 22.55 -8.53 26.79
CA LYS A 70 22.90 -9.96 26.84
C LYS A 70 23.22 -10.54 25.46
N MET A 71 23.19 -9.73 24.40
CA MET A 71 23.35 -10.16 23.01
C MET A 71 22.40 -11.32 22.61
N GLN A 72 21.19 -11.32 23.18
CA GLN A 72 20.19 -12.36 22.93
C GLN A 72 19.28 -11.97 21.78
N ARG A 73 19.05 -12.94 20.86
CA ARG A 73 18.10 -12.86 19.74
C ARG A 73 18.41 -11.77 18.70
N GLN A 74 19.64 -11.26 18.69
CA GLN A 74 20.11 -10.29 17.68
C GLN A 74 20.17 -10.87 16.26
N PHE A 75 20.53 -12.15 16.11
CA PHE A 75 20.51 -12.82 14.81
C PHE A 75 19.08 -13.04 14.32
N GLU A 76 18.17 -13.44 15.20
CA GLU A 76 16.73 -13.55 14.88
C GLU A 76 16.14 -12.22 14.40
N LEU A 77 16.57 -11.09 14.98
CA LEU A 77 16.17 -9.76 14.52
C LEU A 77 16.68 -9.49 13.10
N LEU A 78 17.94 -9.82 12.81
CA LEU A 78 18.53 -9.64 11.48
C LEU A 78 17.86 -10.54 10.43
N ASP A 79 17.67 -11.81 10.74
CA ASP A 79 16.98 -12.77 9.87
C ASP A 79 15.56 -12.26 9.56
N SER A 80 14.85 -11.80 10.59
CA SER A 80 13.53 -11.18 10.45
C SER A 80 13.52 -9.94 9.56
N ALA A 81 14.57 -9.11 9.65
CA ALA A 81 14.71 -7.93 8.82
C ALA A 81 14.99 -8.31 7.35
N CYS A 82 15.85 -9.32 7.11
CA CYS A 82 16.14 -9.85 5.78
C CYS A 82 14.89 -10.45 5.13
N GLU A 83 14.16 -11.32 5.82
CA GLU A 83 12.89 -11.89 5.35
C GLU A 83 11.87 -10.81 5.00
N MET A 84 11.76 -9.76 5.82
CA MET A 84 10.84 -8.66 5.58
C MET A 84 11.28 -7.81 4.37
N PHE A 85 12.59 -7.60 4.21
CA PHE A 85 13.15 -6.90 3.06
C PHE A 85 12.92 -7.67 1.76
N GLU A 86 13.12 -8.99 1.76
CA GLU A 86 12.86 -9.85 0.61
C GLU A 86 11.39 -9.74 0.18
N ARG A 87 10.44 -9.90 1.11
CA ARG A 87 9.01 -9.69 0.85
C ARG A 87 8.71 -8.28 0.34
N TRP A 88 9.26 -7.25 0.97
CA TRP A 88 9.09 -5.86 0.54
C TRP A 88 9.62 -5.62 -0.86
N SER A 89 10.69 -6.29 -1.26
CA SER A 89 11.27 -6.15 -2.59
C SER A 89 10.70 -7.07 -3.66
N GLY A 90 9.80 -7.99 -3.27
CA GLY A 90 9.26 -9.02 -4.14
C GLY A 90 8.52 -8.48 -5.36
N TRP A 91 8.52 -9.26 -6.44
CA TRP A 91 7.80 -8.96 -7.67
C TRP A 91 6.82 -10.07 -8.02
N LEU A 92 5.57 -9.70 -8.30
CA LEU A 92 4.52 -10.60 -8.73
C LEU A 92 4.34 -10.57 -10.24
N LYS A 93 4.14 -11.74 -10.83
CA LYS A 93 3.81 -11.84 -12.25
C LYS A 93 2.44 -11.22 -12.48
N THR A 94 2.35 -10.44 -13.55
CA THR A 94 1.10 -9.81 -13.98
C THR A 94 0.00 -10.84 -14.25
N SER A 95 0.35 -12.03 -14.77
CA SER A 95 -0.61 -13.13 -14.97
C SER A 95 -1.34 -13.52 -13.69
N ASP A 96 -0.57 -13.67 -12.60
CA ASP A 96 -1.05 -14.19 -11.32
C ASP A 96 -1.95 -13.14 -10.65
N LEU A 97 -1.52 -11.87 -10.70
CA LEU A 97 -2.32 -10.74 -10.24
C LEU A 97 -3.66 -10.62 -10.99
N ASN A 98 -3.68 -10.81 -12.30
CA ASN A 98 -4.91 -10.73 -13.09
C ASN A 98 -5.81 -11.96 -12.91
N HIS A 99 -5.23 -13.14 -12.68
CA HIS A 99 -6.00 -14.31 -12.28
C HIS A 99 -6.67 -14.07 -10.92
N TRP A 100 -5.89 -13.65 -9.92
CA TRP A 100 -6.40 -13.28 -8.60
C TRP A 100 -7.51 -12.23 -8.67
N LEU A 101 -7.33 -11.14 -9.43
CA LEU A 101 -8.36 -10.09 -9.55
C LEU A 101 -9.69 -10.63 -10.10
N ARG A 102 -9.64 -11.57 -11.05
CA ARG A 102 -10.86 -12.18 -11.59
C ARG A 102 -11.60 -12.99 -10.54
N GLU A 103 -10.88 -13.81 -9.77
CA GLU A 103 -11.48 -14.62 -8.70
C GLU A 103 -11.97 -13.75 -7.53
N PHE A 104 -11.18 -12.76 -7.13
CA PHE A 104 -11.51 -11.81 -6.08
C PHE A 104 -12.84 -11.09 -6.35
N LYS A 105 -13.08 -10.65 -7.60
CA LYS A 105 -14.33 -9.97 -7.99
C LYS A 105 -15.57 -10.86 -7.91
N LYS A 106 -15.42 -12.18 -8.01
CA LYS A 106 -16.53 -13.14 -7.84
C LYS A 106 -16.89 -13.28 -6.36
N MET A 107 -15.87 -13.36 -5.50
CA MET A 107 -16.06 -13.51 -4.05
C MET A 107 -16.53 -12.23 -3.37
N VAL A 108 -15.96 -11.09 -3.76
CA VAL A 108 -16.29 -9.76 -3.22
C VAL A 108 -16.92 -8.91 -4.32
N PRO A 109 -18.24 -9.07 -4.55
CA PRO A 109 -18.92 -8.33 -5.60
C PRO A 109 -18.94 -6.83 -5.28
N ILE A 110 -18.84 -6.03 -6.34
CA ILE A 110 -18.83 -4.57 -6.24
C ILE A 110 -20.19 -4.10 -5.71
N PRO A 111 -20.22 -3.29 -4.63
CA PRO A 111 -21.46 -2.85 -4.01
C PRO A 111 -22.31 -2.05 -5.00
N LYS A 112 -23.60 -2.37 -5.07
CA LYS A 112 -24.59 -1.61 -5.84
C LYS A 112 -24.93 -0.35 -5.04
N ARG A 113 -24.67 0.86 -5.59
CA ARG A 113 -25.18 2.09 -4.96
C ARG A 113 -26.70 2.11 -5.17
N LYS A 114 -27.48 2.21 -4.09
CA LYS A 114 -28.96 2.28 -4.14
C LYS A 114 -29.36 3.64 -4.73
N GLY A 115 -30.21 3.67 -5.76
CA GLY A 115 -31.01 4.86 -6.10
C GLY A 115 -30.89 5.48 -7.50
N SER A 116 -30.04 5.00 -8.42
CA SER A 116 -30.11 5.48 -9.80
C SER A 116 -29.97 4.34 -10.82
N ARG A 117 -30.86 4.35 -11.81
CA ARG A 117 -30.90 3.41 -12.94
C ARG A 117 -29.61 3.45 -13.79
N ASP A 118 -28.72 4.42 -13.53
CA ASP A 118 -27.42 4.64 -14.17
C ASP A 118 -26.24 4.73 -13.18
N VAL A 119 -26.24 3.99 -12.07
CA VAL A 119 -25.01 3.88 -11.25
C VAL A 119 -23.99 3.09 -12.04
N LYS A 120 -23.04 3.79 -12.67
CA LYS A 120 -21.83 3.19 -13.25
C LYS A 120 -21.19 2.31 -12.17
N ARG A 121 -21.27 0.99 -12.36
CA ARG A 121 -20.43 0.05 -11.62
C ARG A 121 -18.99 0.43 -11.95
N PHE A 122 -18.20 0.77 -10.94
CA PHE A 122 -16.76 0.86 -11.16
C PHE A 122 -16.29 -0.53 -11.61
N ASN A 123 -15.36 -0.59 -12.55
CA ASN A 123 -14.87 -1.87 -13.06
C ASN A 123 -13.34 -1.83 -13.11
N LEU A 124 -12.72 -2.78 -12.40
CA LEU A 124 -11.28 -3.02 -12.48
C LEU A 124 -11.07 -4.15 -13.50
N VAL A 125 -10.34 -3.84 -14.56
CA VAL A 125 -10.16 -4.75 -15.71
C VAL A 125 -8.81 -5.44 -15.65
N PHE A 126 -7.82 -4.76 -15.12
CA PHE A 126 -6.43 -5.22 -15.13
C PHE A 126 -5.70 -4.72 -13.91
N VAL A 127 -4.70 -5.48 -13.47
CA VAL A 127 -3.77 -5.09 -12.40
C VAL A 127 -2.35 -5.52 -12.77
N ALA A 128 -1.38 -4.69 -12.43
CA ALA A 128 0.04 -5.04 -12.50
C ALA A 128 0.79 -4.41 -11.34
N GLN A 129 1.87 -5.05 -10.90
CA GLN A 129 2.85 -4.40 -10.06
C GLN A 129 3.68 -3.44 -10.92
N THR A 130 3.81 -2.18 -10.49
CA THR A 130 4.53 -1.12 -11.20
C THR A 130 5.73 -0.59 -10.44
N ASN A 131 5.86 -0.94 -9.16
CA ASN A 131 7.05 -0.67 -8.36
C ASN A 131 7.22 -1.80 -7.32
N SER A 132 8.47 -2.11 -7.00
CA SER A 132 8.83 -3.05 -5.93
C SER A 132 9.01 -2.36 -4.59
N ARG A 133 9.38 -1.08 -4.52
CA ARG A 133 9.81 -0.43 -3.26
C ARG A 133 9.22 0.97 -3.10
N PRO A 134 8.09 1.12 -2.41
CA PRO A 134 7.21 0.05 -1.90
C PRO A 134 6.48 -0.71 -3.02
N PRO A 135 6.06 -1.96 -2.76
CA PRO A 135 5.19 -2.71 -3.67
C PRO A 135 3.98 -1.88 -4.06
N THR A 136 3.91 -1.52 -5.33
CA THR A 136 2.87 -0.65 -5.87
C THR A 136 2.10 -1.41 -6.93
N PHE A 137 0.80 -1.59 -6.70
CA PHE A 137 -0.11 -2.27 -7.61
C PHE A 137 -0.97 -1.24 -8.32
N THR A 138 -0.87 -1.19 -9.63
CA THR A 138 -1.65 -0.28 -10.48
C THR A 138 -2.79 -1.04 -11.12
N PHE A 139 -4.00 -0.66 -10.76
CA PHE A 139 -5.24 -1.14 -11.36
C PHE A 139 -5.65 -0.22 -12.51
N ARG A 140 -6.13 -0.81 -13.60
CA ARG A 140 -6.75 -0.08 -14.72
C ARG A 140 -8.26 -0.30 -14.76
N GLY A 141 -8.99 0.76 -15.09
CA GLY A 141 -10.44 0.72 -15.30
C GLY A 141 -11.11 1.93 -14.67
N ALA A 142 -11.60 1.79 -13.46
CA ALA A 142 -12.18 2.89 -12.69
C ALA A 142 -11.10 3.76 -12.03
N SER A 143 -11.36 5.07 -11.95
CA SER A 143 -10.52 5.99 -11.19
C SER A 143 -10.78 5.84 -9.69
N SER A 144 -9.81 6.24 -8.86
CA SER A 144 -9.92 6.15 -7.39
C SER A 144 -11.18 6.82 -6.85
N ALA A 145 -11.58 7.96 -7.42
CA ALA A 145 -12.78 8.70 -7.02
C ALA A 145 -14.10 7.92 -7.20
N GLN A 146 -14.10 6.85 -8.00
CA GLN A 146 -15.28 6.01 -8.25
C GLN A 146 -15.35 4.80 -7.32
N ILE A 147 -14.26 4.50 -6.61
CA ILE A 147 -14.12 3.29 -5.80
C ILE A 147 -14.29 3.67 -4.33
N PRO A 148 -15.25 3.07 -3.60
CA PRO A 148 -15.37 3.32 -2.18
C PRO A 148 -14.11 2.91 -1.42
N ASP A 149 -13.68 3.70 -0.44
CA ASP A 149 -12.49 3.43 0.38
C ASP A 149 -12.51 2.04 1.03
N VAL A 150 -13.70 1.59 1.46
CA VAL A 150 -13.89 0.24 2.01
C VAL A 150 -13.49 -0.84 1.00
N TYR A 151 -13.80 -0.64 -0.28
CA TYR A 151 -13.42 -1.58 -1.34
C TYR A 151 -11.92 -1.50 -1.65
N ILE A 152 -11.31 -0.31 -1.62
CA ILE A 152 -9.85 -0.14 -1.73
C ILE A 152 -9.13 -0.92 -0.62
N ARG A 153 -9.56 -0.75 0.65
CA ARG A 153 -9.02 -1.52 1.79
C ARG A 153 -9.24 -3.02 1.64
N THR A 154 -10.34 -3.44 1.02
CA THR A 154 -10.64 -4.85 0.80
C THR A 154 -9.73 -5.45 -0.27
N LEU A 155 -9.45 -4.72 -1.35
CA LEU A 155 -8.43 -5.10 -2.35
C LEU A 155 -7.05 -5.22 -1.72
N GLU A 156 -6.66 -4.21 -0.95
CA GLU A 156 -5.37 -4.16 -0.25
C GLU A 156 -5.19 -5.39 0.66
N ASN A 157 -6.21 -5.70 1.46
CA ASN A 157 -6.20 -6.90 2.32
C ASN A 157 -6.25 -8.20 1.51
N GLY A 158 -6.91 -8.22 0.36
CA GLY A 158 -6.96 -9.38 -0.54
C GLY A 158 -5.57 -9.72 -1.10
N ILE A 159 -4.84 -8.71 -1.60
CA ILE A 159 -3.46 -8.88 -2.07
C ILE A 159 -2.56 -9.41 -0.95
N ARG A 160 -2.65 -8.79 0.25
CA ARG A 160 -1.84 -9.23 1.39
C ARG A 160 -2.06 -10.68 1.77
N ARG A 161 -3.31 -11.15 1.70
CA ARG A 161 -3.67 -12.53 2.07
C ARG A 161 -3.23 -13.54 1.01
N GLU A 162 -3.49 -13.25 -0.26
CA GLU A 162 -3.21 -14.19 -1.34
C GLU A 162 -1.70 -14.40 -1.54
N PHE A 163 -0.92 -13.33 -1.40
CA PHE A 163 0.47 -13.34 -1.81
C PHE A 163 1.47 -13.20 -0.64
N ASP A 164 1.02 -13.37 0.60
CA ASP A 164 1.83 -13.27 1.84
C ASP A 164 2.58 -11.92 2.02
N TRP A 165 1.96 -10.80 1.62
CA TRP A 165 2.47 -9.44 1.88
C TRP A 165 2.12 -8.92 3.29
N ALA A 166 2.06 -9.82 4.26
CA ALA A 166 1.85 -9.47 5.67
C ALA A 166 3.02 -8.65 6.21
N GLY A 167 2.74 -7.64 7.05
CA GLY A 167 3.78 -6.79 7.63
C GLY A 167 4.44 -5.79 6.65
N VAL A 168 4.00 -5.75 5.39
CA VAL A 168 4.59 -4.89 4.35
C VAL A 168 3.61 -3.78 3.93
N PRO A 169 4.06 -2.51 3.85
CA PRO A 169 3.26 -1.43 3.28
C PRO A 169 3.12 -1.62 1.76
N ILE A 170 1.89 -1.62 1.26
CA ILE A 170 1.60 -1.72 -0.18
C ILE A 170 0.87 -0.45 -0.64
N ARG A 171 1.09 -0.04 -1.88
CA ARG A 171 0.40 1.11 -2.48
C ARG A 171 -0.52 0.64 -3.59
N LEU A 172 -1.76 1.12 -3.61
CA LEU A 172 -2.68 0.90 -4.71
C LEU A 172 -2.79 2.18 -5.53
N LYS A 173 -2.63 2.07 -6.85
CA LYS A 173 -2.88 3.15 -7.82
C LYS A 173 -4.02 2.74 -8.73
N PHE A 174 -4.83 3.70 -9.11
CA PHE A 174 -5.98 3.48 -10.00
C PHE A 174 -5.87 4.43 -11.18
N LEU A 175 -5.78 3.86 -12.37
CA LEU A 175 -5.70 4.61 -13.62
C LEU A 175 -6.96 4.35 -14.47
N PRO A 176 -7.49 5.38 -15.14
CA PRO A 176 -8.54 5.19 -16.13
C PRO A 176 -8.02 4.30 -17.26
N ARG A 177 -8.94 3.64 -17.95
CA ARG A 177 -8.58 2.85 -19.14
C ARG A 177 -8.23 3.82 -20.27
N GLU A 178 -7.05 3.63 -20.89
CA GLU A 178 -6.64 4.38 -22.10
C GLU A 178 -7.79 4.34 -23.13
N GLY A 179 -8.28 5.52 -23.51
CA GLY A 179 -9.41 5.70 -24.43
C GLY A 179 -10.80 5.93 -23.80
N THR A 180 -10.93 6.13 -22.47
CA THR A 180 -12.24 6.34 -21.81
C THR A 180 -12.35 7.58 -20.89
N ASP A 181 -11.51 8.60 -21.09
CA ASP A 181 -11.68 9.91 -20.43
C ASP A 181 -12.64 10.82 -21.21
N PHE A 182 -13.94 10.46 -21.24
CA PHE A 182 -15.01 11.31 -21.81
C PHE A 182 -15.99 11.86 -20.77
N TYR A 183 -15.69 11.75 -19.47
CA TYR A 183 -16.57 12.26 -18.41
C TYR A 183 -15.89 13.24 -17.43
N THR A 184 -15.02 14.10 -17.96
CA THR A 184 -14.75 15.40 -17.34
C THR A 184 -15.37 16.43 -18.27
N LYS A 185 -16.54 16.98 -17.92
CA LYS A 185 -17.13 18.08 -18.70
C LYS A 185 -16.11 19.23 -18.77
N PRO A 186 -15.61 19.65 -19.94
CA PRO A 186 -14.71 20.79 -20.04
C PRO A 186 -15.54 22.08 -20.03
N GLY A 187 -15.83 22.58 -18.83
CA GLY A 187 -16.21 23.97 -18.63
C GLY A 187 -14.94 24.82 -18.61
N HIS A 188 -14.66 25.48 -19.73
CA HIS A 188 -13.72 26.60 -19.85
C HIS A 188 -12.24 26.34 -19.48
N LEU A 189 -11.45 25.86 -20.44
CA LEU A 189 -10.10 26.38 -20.60
C LEU A 189 -10.00 27.09 -21.95
N ARG A 190 -9.86 28.41 -21.88
CA ARG A 190 -9.63 29.30 -23.03
C ARG A 190 -8.40 28.81 -23.81
N ARG A 191 -8.51 28.80 -25.13
CA ARG A 191 -7.39 28.59 -26.06
C ARG A 191 -6.31 29.65 -25.76
N ARG A 192 -5.06 29.22 -25.57
CA ARG A 192 -3.91 30.13 -25.64
C ARG A 192 -3.65 30.48 -27.11
N PRO A 193 -3.27 31.73 -27.42
CA PRO A 193 -2.95 32.14 -28.77
C PRO A 193 -1.64 31.51 -29.23
N SER A 194 -1.58 31.14 -30.50
CA SER A 194 -0.38 30.66 -31.19
C SER A 194 0.44 31.86 -31.68
N ASP A 195 1.47 32.23 -30.94
CA ASP A 195 2.66 32.92 -31.46
C ASP A 195 3.63 31.82 -31.94
N GLY A 196 4.29 31.82 -33.10
CA GLY A 196 4.66 32.86 -34.05
C GLY A 196 6.09 32.54 -34.54
N HIS A 197 6.39 32.83 -35.83
CA HIS A 197 7.70 32.79 -36.54
C HIS A 197 8.08 31.48 -37.25
N GLY A 198 8.47 31.45 -38.54
CA GLY A 198 8.66 32.41 -39.65
C GLY A 198 8.67 31.59 -40.96
N VAL A 199 8.73 32.09 -42.21
CA VAL A 199 9.32 33.27 -42.88
C VAL A 199 8.66 33.35 -44.29
N PRO A 200 8.45 34.53 -44.91
CA PRO A 200 7.84 34.63 -46.24
C PRO A 200 8.87 34.44 -47.38
N ARG A 201 8.51 33.72 -48.44
CA ARG A 201 9.23 33.76 -49.72
C ARG A 201 8.53 34.72 -50.67
N ARG A 202 9.30 35.70 -51.14
CA ARG A 202 8.97 36.61 -52.25
C ARG A 202 8.72 35.81 -53.54
N SER A 203 7.74 36.23 -54.32
CA SER A 203 7.69 35.98 -55.76
C SER A 203 7.44 37.32 -56.45
N GLU A 204 8.37 37.66 -57.34
CA GLU A 204 8.39 38.84 -58.17
C GLU A 204 7.37 38.76 -59.31
N VAL A 205 7.04 39.97 -59.75
CA VAL A 205 6.25 40.38 -60.91
C VAL A 205 6.76 39.73 -62.20
N HIS A 206 5.87 39.22 -63.04
CA HIS A 206 5.78 39.49 -64.49
C HIS A 206 4.36 39.14 -64.98
#